data_AF-A0A8S1DRA1-F1
#
_entry.id   AF-A0A8S1DRA1-F1
#
_cell.length_a   1.000
_cell.length_b   1.000
_cell.length_c   1.000
_cell.angle_alpha   90.00
_cell.angle_beta   90.00
_cell.angle_gamma   90.00
#
_symmetry.space_group_name_H-M   'P 1'
#
loop_
_entity.id
_entity.type
_entity.pdbx_description
1 polymer ?
#
loop_
_entity_poly.entity_id
_entity_poly.type
_entity_poly.pdbx_seq_one_letter_code
_entity_poly.pdbx_strand_id
1 'polypeptide(L)'
;MVRNVNRWFKSAFRFPRDTQTLPNHFYFTDFERHTAEIAAFHLDRILGFRRAMPVVGRVLNMTTEIYNIGDAELLKTFFVSPSDNLCFHGKCSYYCDTAHAVCGNPDMLEGSFAAFLPDKELGPRKVWRHPWRRSYHKRRKAQWELGN
;
A
#
# COMPACT_ATOMS: atom_id res chain seq x y z
N MET A 1 12.39 -22.33 9.02
CA MET A 1 11.16 -21.56 8.74
C MET A 1 11.38 -20.13 9.24
N VAL A 2 11.88 -19.23 8.39
CA VAL A 2 12.27 -17.87 8.81
C VAL A 2 11.01 -17.03 9.03
N ARG A 3 10.73 -16.69 10.29
CA ARG A 3 9.67 -15.74 10.68
C ARG A 3 10.09 -14.33 10.22
N ASN A 4 9.66 -13.93 9.03
CA ASN A 4 9.90 -12.59 8.47
C ASN A 4 8.57 -12.02 7.96
N VAL A 5 7.63 -11.78 8.87
CA VAL A 5 6.32 -11.14 8.54
C VAL A 5 6.54 -9.75 7.91
N ASN A 6 7.61 -9.06 8.30
CA ASN A 6 7.98 -7.72 7.79
C ASN A 6 8.37 -7.69 6.30
N ARG A 7 8.63 -8.84 5.67
CA ARG A 7 9.00 -8.92 4.25
C ARG A 7 7.81 -9.17 3.32
N TRP A 8 6.57 -8.98 3.77
CA TRP A 8 5.42 -9.28 2.90
C TRP A 8 4.30 -8.25 3.00
N PHE A 9 4.16 -7.57 4.14
CA PHE A 9 3.12 -6.54 4.33
C PHE A 9 3.32 -5.36 3.37
N LYS A 10 2.35 -5.15 2.47
CA LYS A 10 2.43 -4.18 1.38
C LYS A 10 1.59 -2.94 1.64
N SER A 11 0.32 -3.12 1.97
CA SER A 11 -0.62 -2.02 2.22
C SER A 11 -1.67 -2.41 3.26
N ALA A 12 -2.05 -1.46 4.11
CA ALA A 12 -3.10 -1.65 5.10
C ALA A 12 -4.49 -1.28 4.56
N PHE A 13 -5.52 -1.86 5.16
CA PHE A 13 -6.89 -1.38 5.02
C PHE A 13 -7.02 0.03 5.60
N ARG A 14 -7.58 0.95 4.81
CA ARG A 14 -7.78 2.36 5.19
C ARG A 14 -9.24 2.81 5.09
N PHE A 15 -9.95 2.35 4.06
CA PHE A 15 -11.31 2.79 3.76
C PHE A 15 -12.25 1.61 3.52
N PRO A 16 -13.54 1.72 3.90
CA PRO A 16 -14.58 0.77 3.52
C PRO A 16 -14.60 0.46 2.01
N ARG A 17 -15.12 -0.72 1.66
CA ARG A 17 -15.07 -1.27 0.30
C ARG A 17 -15.87 -0.47 -0.72
N ASP A 18 -16.93 0.17 -0.26
CA ASP A 18 -17.86 1.03 -0.99
C ASP A 18 -17.34 2.46 -1.20
N THR A 19 -16.29 2.86 -0.46
CA THR A 19 -15.73 4.20 -0.56
C THR A 19 -15.06 4.41 -1.91
N GLN A 20 -15.49 5.40 -2.67
CA GLN A 20 -14.89 5.79 -3.95
C GLN A 20 -13.97 7.00 -3.79
N THR A 21 -12.97 7.09 -4.67
CA THR A 21 -12.10 8.27 -4.74
C THR A 21 -12.91 9.47 -5.20
N LEU A 22 -12.75 10.61 -4.51
CA LEU A 22 -13.51 11.81 -4.82
C LEU A 22 -13.21 12.32 -6.24
N PRO A 23 -14.20 12.84 -6.99
CA PRO A 23 -13.99 13.33 -8.35
C PRO A 23 -12.94 14.45 -8.46
N ASN A 24 -12.74 15.20 -7.38
CA ASN A 24 -11.79 16.31 -7.32
C ASN A 24 -10.34 15.86 -7.01
N HIS A 25 -10.13 14.57 -6.71
CA HIS A 25 -8.79 14.05 -6.45
C HIS A 25 -8.05 13.79 -7.75
N PHE A 26 -6.79 14.25 -7.81
CA PHE A 26 -5.91 13.89 -8.91
C PHE A 26 -5.35 12.48 -8.69
N TYR A 27 -4.95 11.81 -9.76
CA TYR A 27 -4.36 10.46 -9.74
C TYR A 27 -3.10 10.34 -8.85
N PHE A 28 -2.39 11.43 -8.58
CA PHE A 28 -1.20 11.45 -7.72
C PHE A 28 -1.48 11.78 -6.24
N THR A 29 -2.75 12.00 -5.90
CA THR A 29 -3.23 12.19 -4.51
C THR A 29 -4.16 11.06 -4.08
N ASP A 30 -4.29 10.02 -4.90
CA ASP A 30 -5.17 8.90 -4.57
C ASP A 30 -4.53 8.02 -3.49
N PHE A 31 -5.38 7.43 -2.66
CA PHE A 31 -4.92 6.52 -1.62
C PHE A 31 -4.70 5.12 -2.20
N GLU A 32 -3.58 4.50 -1.84
CA GLU A 32 -3.37 3.08 -2.11
C GLU A 32 -4.41 2.24 -1.35
N ARG A 33 -4.94 1.22 -2.03
CA ARG A 33 -5.94 0.29 -1.47
C ARG A 33 -5.39 -1.12 -1.54
N HIS A 34 -5.35 -1.79 -0.39
CA HIS A 34 -4.86 -3.17 -0.29
C HIS A 34 -5.69 -4.15 -1.15
N THR A 35 -6.99 -3.89 -1.31
CA THR A 35 -7.86 -4.67 -2.20
C THR A 35 -7.47 -4.59 -3.66
N ALA A 36 -6.98 -3.43 -4.12
CA ALA A 36 -6.58 -3.26 -5.52
C ALA A 36 -5.36 -4.12 -5.85
N GLU A 37 -4.41 -4.24 -4.92
CA GLU A 37 -3.24 -5.13 -5.06
C GLU A 37 -3.66 -6.60 -5.20
N ILE A 38 -4.58 -7.06 -4.35
CA ILE A 38 -5.11 -8.43 -4.40
C ILE A 38 -5.87 -8.65 -5.71
N ALA A 39 -6.80 -7.76 -6.06
CA ALA A 39 -7.60 -7.87 -7.27
C ALA A 39 -6.75 -7.84 -8.54
N ALA A 40 -5.74 -6.98 -8.60
CA ALA A 40 -4.83 -6.87 -9.75
C ALA A 40 -4.08 -8.19 -10.00
N PHE A 41 -3.60 -8.86 -8.94
CA PHE A 41 -2.97 -10.17 -9.08
C PHE A 41 -3.92 -11.23 -9.64
N HIS A 42 -5.14 -11.30 -9.11
CA HIS A 42 -6.13 -12.27 -9.59
C HIS A 42 -6.59 -11.96 -11.02
N LEU A 43 -6.78 -10.68 -11.36
CA LEU A 43 -7.15 -10.26 -12.71
C LEU A 43 -6.05 -10.58 -13.73
N ASP A 44 -4.80 -10.26 -13.42
CA ASP A 44 -3.65 -10.57 -14.28
C ASP A 44 -3.49 -12.09 -14.50
N ARG A 45 -3.82 -12.90 -13.50
CA ARG A 45 -3.89 -14.37 -13.62
C ARG A 45 -5.02 -14.82 -14.54
N ILE A 46 -6.24 -14.30 -14.36
CA ILE A 46 -7.42 -14.68 -15.16
C ILE A 46 -7.24 -14.32 -16.63
N LEU A 47 -6.64 -13.15 -16.91
CA LEU A 47 -6.32 -12.70 -18.27
C LEU A 47 -5.12 -13.45 -18.89
N GLY A 48 -4.49 -14.38 -18.17
CA GLY A 48 -3.40 -15.21 -18.67
C GLY A 48 -2.05 -14.50 -18.77
N PHE A 49 -1.91 -13.27 -18.27
CA PHE A 49 -0.66 -12.50 -18.36
C PHE A 49 0.43 -13.05 -17.44
N ARG A 50 0.08 -13.36 -16.17
CA ARG A 50 1.01 -13.93 -15.17
C ARG A 50 2.26 -13.08 -14.95
N ARG A 51 2.11 -11.75 -14.94
CA ARG A 51 3.17 -10.76 -14.72
C ARG A 51 3.06 -10.10 -13.34
N ALA A 52 1.88 -10.12 -12.74
CA ALA A 52 1.67 -9.58 -11.40
C ALA A 52 2.30 -10.51 -10.34
N MET A 53 2.88 -9.91 -9.31
CA MET A 53 3.39 -10.65 -8.17
C MET A 53 2.24 -11.29 -7.38
N PRO A 54 2.45 -12.47 -6.76
CA PRO A 54 1.45 -13.05 -5.88
C PRO A 54 1.11 -12.12 -4.70
N VAL A 55 -0.17 -11.83 -4.53
CA VAL A 55 -0.69 -11.02 -3.42
C VAL A 55 -1.87 -11.73 -2.76
N VAL A 56 -1.89 -11.75 -1.43
CA VAL A 56 -2.99 -12.31 -0.62
C VAL A 56 -3.48 -11.29 0.40
N GLY A 57 -4.77 -11.34 0.74
CA GLY A 57 -5.31 -10.60 1.88
C GLY A 57 -5.14 -11.37 3.18
N ARG A 58 -4.84 -10.68 4.27
CA ARG A 58 -4.77 -11.27 5.61
C ARG A 58 -5.16 -10.24 6.66
N VAL A 59 -5.86 -10.73 7.69
CA VAL A 59 -6.09 -9.98 8.93
C VAL A 59 -5.00 -10.37 9.93
N LEU A 60 -4.40 -9.37 10.55
CA LEU A 60 -3.30 -9.52 11.50
C LEU A 60 -3.65 -8.82 12.81
N ASN A 61 -3.08 -9.31 13.91
CA ASN A 61 -3.16 -8.65 15.20
C ASN A 61 -2.01 -7.63 15.30
N MET A 62 -2.34 -6.34 15.33
CA MET A 62 -1.36 -5.25 15.29
C MET A 62 -0.42 -5.28 16.50
N THR A 63 -0.92 -5.64 17.67
CA THR A 63 -0.13 -5.69 18.91
C THR A 63 0.98 -6.73 18.82
N THR A 64 0.62 -7.95 18.42
CA THR A 64 1.55 -9.09 18.42
C THR A 64 2.40 -9.17 17.15
N GLU A 65 1.84 -8.79 16.00
CA GLU A 65 2.47 -8.99 14.69
C GLU A 65 3.12 -7.74 14.10
N ILE A 66 2.87 -6.55 14.67
CA ILE A 66 3.55 -5.31 14.24
C ILE A 66 4.23 -4.63 15.42
N TYR A 67 3.49 -4.29 16.47
CA TYR A 67 4.02 -3.51 17.58
C TYR A 67 5.15 -4.26 18.31
N ASN A 68 4.90 -5.50 18.76
CA ASN A 68 5.89 -6.26 19.52
C ASN A 68 7.17 -6.65 18.73
N ILE A 69 7.13 -6.59 17.40
CA ILE A 69 8.26 -6.96 16.52
C ILE A 69 8.76 -5.80 15.65
N GLY A 70 8.20 -4.60 15.86
CA GLY A 70 8.46 -3.42 15.06
C GLY A 70 9.82 -2.80 15.37
N ASP A 71 10.36 -2.06 14.40
CA ASP A 71 11.57 -1.28 14.65
C ASP A 71 11.29 -0.01 15.48
N ALA A 72 12.34 0.56 16.05
CA ALA A 72 12.22 1.72 16.94
C ALA A 72 11.66 2.97 16.24
N GLU A 73 11.78 3.09 14.90
CA GLU A 73 11.19 4.21 14.17
C GLU A 73 9.68 4.05 13.99
N LEU A 74 9.23 2.85 13.61
CA LEU A 74 7.82 2.52 13.45
C LEU A 74 7.09 2.57 14.79
N LEU A 75 7.69 2.03 15.85
CA LEU A 75 7.12 1.99 17.20
C LEU A 75 6.75 3.38 17.74
N LYS A 76 7.53 4.41 17.40
CA LYS A 76 7.25 5.81 17.81
C LYS A 76 6.00 6.39 17.16
N THR A 77 5.50 5.77 16.10
CA THR A 77 4.30 6.24 15.37
C THR A 77 3.01 5.59 15.86
N PHE A 78 3.10 4.65 16.80
CA PHE A 78 1.93 4.02 17.42
C PHE A 78 1.31 4.92 18.48
N PHE A 79 -0.02 4.91 18.54
CA PHE A 79 -0.80 5.61 19.56
C PHE A 79 -2.18 4.99 19.70
N VAL A 80 -2.88 5.32 20.79
CA VAL A 80 -4.27 4.92 21.03
C VAL A 80 -5.18 6.09 20.65
N SER A 81 -6.18 5.84 19.80
CA SER A 81 -7.16 6.84 19.40
C SER A 81 -8.15 7.17 20.53
N PRO A 82 -8.90 8.29 20.44
CA PRO A 82 -9.96 8.59 21.41
C PRO A 82 -11.06 7.53 21.53
N SER A 83 -11.16 6.62 20.56
CA SER A 83 -12.10 5.49 20.56
C SER A 83 -11.46 4.18 21.05
N ASP A 84 -10.31 4.26 21.73
CA ASP A 84 -9.58 3.13 22.31
C ASP A 84 -9.09 2.08 21.30
N ASN A 85 -8.96 2.48 20.03
CA ASN A 85 -8.35 1.64 18.99
C ASN A 85 -6.84 1.89 18.89
N LEU A 86 -6.07 0.83 18.66
CA LEU A 86 -4.64 0.90 18.39
C LEU A 86 -4.42 1.39 16.95
N CYS A 87 -3.61 2.45 16.80
CA CYS A 87 -3.33 3.08 15.53
C CYS A 87 -1.83 3.28 15.32
N PHE A 88 -1.42 3.39 14.06
CA PHE A 88 -0.09 3.85 13.67
C PHE A 88 -0.13 4.53 12.30
N HIS A 89 0.80 5.46 12.04
CA HIS A 89 0.90 6.12 10.74
C HIS A 89 2.18 5.80 9.98
N GLY A 90 3.21 5.24 10.63
CA GLY A 90 4.49 4.95 10.01
C GLY A 90 5.22 6.20 9.50
N LYS A 91 6.22 6.01 8.64
CA LYS A 91 7.06 7.10 8.12
C LYS A 91 7.15 7.01 6.61
N CYS A 92 6.48 7.92 5.92
CA CYS A 92 6.49 8.02 4.47
C CYS A 92 6.20 9.46 4.01
N SER A 93 6.31 9.72 2.71
CA SER A 93 6.14 11.07 2.14
C SER A 93 4.69 11.52 1.96
N TYR A 94 3.73 10.59 1.86
CA TYR A 94 2.32 10.89 1.62
C TYR A 94 1.43 10.18 2.63
N TYR A 95 0.58 10.93 3.34
CA TYR A 95 -0.46 10.38 4.23
C TYR A 95 0.09 9.47 5.35
N CYS A 96 1.27 9.80 5.88
CA CYS A 96 1.87 9.17 7.06
C CYS A 96 1.96 10.17 8.23
N ASP A 97 0.81 10.72 8.61
CA ASP A 97 0.63 11.61 9.77
C ASP A 97 -0.51 11.11 10.66
N THR A 98 -0.69 11.73 11.83
CA THR A 98 -1.75 11.35 12.78
C THR A 98 -3.16 11.46 12.20
N ALA A 99 -3.41 12.40 11.29
CA ALA A 99 -4.73 12.60 10.68
C ALA A 99 -5.07 11.50 9.66
N HIS A 100 -4.05 10.82 9.11
CA HIS A 100 -4.20 9.72 8.15
C HIS A 100 -3.68 8.40 8.71
N ALA A 101 -3.67 8.24 10.04
CA ALA A 101 -3.24 7.01 10.69
C ALA A 101 -4.14 5.83 10.31
N VAL A 102 -3.55 4.63 10.33
CA VAL A 102 -4.27 3.37 10.16
C VAL A 102 -4.60 2.84 11.55
N CYS A 103 -5.87 2.53 11.78
CA CYS A 103 -6.38 2.05 13.05
C CYS A 103 -6.99 0.66 12.91
N GLY A 104 -6.84 -0.17 13.94
CA GLY A 104 -7.55 -1.42 14.09
C GLY A 104 -8.96 -1.24 14.67
N ASN A 105 -9.61 -2.37 14.97
CA ASN A 105 -10.85 -2.40 15.74
C ASN A 105 -10.91 -3.66 16.63
N PRO A 106 -10.43 -3.61 17.88
CA PRO A 106 -9.60 -2.55 18.45
C PRO A 106 -8.14 -2.60 17.97
N ASP A 107 -7.59 -3.80 17.73
CA ASP A 107 -6.20 -4.02 17.34
C ASP A 107 -6.03 -4.99 16.15
N MET A 108 -7.14 -5.38 15.51
CA MET A 108 -7.11 -6.21 14.30
C MET A 108 -7.10 -5.32 13.05
N LEU A 109 -6.22 -5.65 12.10
CA LEU A 109 -6.04 -4.90 10.86
C LEU A 109 -5.97 -5.84 9.65
N GLU A 110 -6.76 -5.55 8.63
CA GLU A 110 -6.64 -6.23 7.34
C GLU A 110 -5.57 -5.53 6.47
N GLY A 111 -4.81 -6.30 5.70
CA GLY A 111 -3.90 -5.75 4.69
C GLY A 111 -3.57 -6.72 3.57
N SER A 112 -2.86 -6.22 2.57
CA SER A 112 -2.34 -7.02 1.47
C SER A 112 -0.90 -7.44 1.76
N PHE A 113 -0.62 -8.70 1.45
CA PHE A 113 0.69 -9.32 1.61
C PHE A 113 1.17 -9.76 0.24
N ALA A 114 2.18 -9.07 -0.28
CA ALA A 114 2.75 -9.33 -1.58
C ALA A 114 4.03 -10.15 -1.44
N ALA A 115 4.19 -11.17 -2.30
CA ALA A 115 5.44 -11.88 -2.44
C ALA A 115 6.58 -10.89 -2.73
N PHE A 116 7.79 -11.03 -2.20
CA PHE A 116 8.90 -10.16 -2.61
C PHE A 116 9.56 -10.65 -3.90
N LEU A 117 10.00 -9.72 -4.73
CA LEU A 117 10.93 -10.05 -5.81
C LEU A 117 12.28 -10.49 -5.22
N PRO A 118 13.04 -11.35 -5.93
CA PRO A 118 14.41 -11.67 -5.54
C PRO A 118 15.25 -10.41 -5.32
N ASP A 119 16.32 -10.59 -4.54
CA ASP A 119 17.31 -9.53 -4.34
C ASP A 119 17.85 -9.03 -5.68
N LYS A 120 18.20 -7.74 -5.76
CA LYS A 120 18.77 -7.15 -6.99
C LYS A 120 20.08 -7.81 -7.38
N GLU A 121 20.84 -8.36 -6.43
CA GLU A 121 22.07 -9.12 -6.70
C GLU A 121 21.80 -10.44 -7.43
N LEU A 122 20.68 -11.10 -7.11
CA LEU A 122 20.26 -12.36 -7.75
C LEU A 122 19.43 -12.12 -9.02
N GLY A 123 18.65 -11.03 -9.06
CA GLY A 123 17.76 -10.66 -10.13
C GLY A 123 17.83 -9.16 -10.40
N PRO A 124 18.78 -8.69 -11.24
CA PRO A 124 18.90 -7.29 -11.57
C PRO A 124 17.64 -6.80 -12.29
N ARG A 125 17.16 -5.62 -11.90
CA ARG A 125 15.91 -5.03 -12.39
C ARG A 125 16.19 -3.76 -13.16
N LYS A 126 15.57 -3.64 -14.33
CA LYS A 126 15.61 -2.41 -15.14
C LYS A 126 14.33 -1.61 -14.95
N VAL A 127 14.48 -0.31 -14.71
CA VAL A 127 13.37 0.63 -14.57
C VAL A 127 13.27 1.46 -15.83
N TRP A 128 12.10 1.43 -16.47
CA TRP A 128 11.82 2.15 -17.70
C TRP A 128 10.81 3.25 -17.46
N ARG A 129 11.02 4.41 -18.09
CA ARG A 129 10.02 5.49 -18.09
C ARG A 129 9.00 5.21 -19.20
N HIS A 130 7.76 4.92 -18.81
CA HIS A 130 6.68 4.66 -19.77
C HIS A 130 6.41 5.90 -20.66
N PRO A 131 6.29 5.75 -21.99
CA PRO A 131 6.04 6.88 -22.91
C PRO A 131 4.76 7.65 -22.58
N TRP A 132 3.72 6.95 -22.11
CA TRP A 132 2.43 7.55 -21.71
C TRP A 132 2.39 7.97 -20.24
N ARG A 133 3.54 8.25 -19.61
CA ARG A 133 3.58 8.80 -18.25
C ARG A 133 2.82 10.14 -18.23
N ARG A 134 1.98 10.34 -17.23
CA ARG A 134 1.25 11.61 -17.00
C ARG A 134 2.18 12.72 -16.50
N SER A 135 1.69 13.95 -16.46
CA SER A 135 2.46 15.14 -16.05
C SER A 135 2.73 15.25 -14.55
N TYR A 136 1.94 14.58 -13.70
CA TYR A 136 1.95 14.72 -12.23
C TYR A 136 1.84 16.19 -11.79
N HIS A 137 1.05 16.98 -12.51
CA HIS A 137 0.94 18.41 -12.29
C HIS A 137 -0.49 18.90 -12.54
N LYS A 138 -1.02 19.75 -11.64
CA LYS A 138 -2.44 20.18 -11.63
C LYS A 138 -2.87 20.93 -12.89
N ARG A 139 -1.95 21.68 -13.51
CA ARG A 139 -2.24 22.58 -14.65
C ARG A 139 -1.61 22.18 -15.98
N ARG A 140 -0.69 21.20 -15.99
CA ARG A 140 0.08 20.84 -17.19
C ARG A 140 -0.45 19.53 -17.74
N LYS A 141 -0.70 19.47 -19.05
CA LYS A 141 -1.01 18.22 -19.76
C LYS A 141 0.28 17.50 -20.16
N ALA A 142 0.22 16.17 -20.29
CA ALA A 142 1.31 15.38 -20.86
C ALA A 142 1.35 15.53 -22.39
N GLN A 143 2.50 15.28 -23.01
CA GLN A 143 2.67 15.46 -24.47
C GLN A 143 1.66 14.63 -25.29
N TRP A 144 1.41 13.38 -24.88
CA TRP A 144 0.46 12.50 -25.55
C TRP A 144 -1.01 12.91 -25.37
N GLU A 145 -1.32 13.80 -24.41
CA GLU A 145 -2.68 14.36 -24.21
C GLU A 145 -2.94 15.59 -25.11
N LEU A 146 -1.90 16.12 -25.77
CA LEU A 146 -2.00 17.31 -26.63
C LEU A 146 -2.38 16.97 -28.07
N GLY A 147 -2.40 15.69 -28.46
CA GLY A 147 -2.91 15.23 -29.76
C GLY A 147 -2.10 15.70 -30.96
N ASN A 148 -0.77 15.72 -30.85
CA ASN A 148 0.12 15.94 -32.01
C ASN A 148 0.23 14.69 -32.88
#